data_AF-A0A521KBM8-F1
#
_entry.id   AF-A0A521KBM8-F1
#
_cell.length_a   1.000
_cell.length_b   1.000
_cell.length_c   1.000
_cell.angle_alpha   90.00
_cell.angle_beta   90.00
_cell.angle_gamma   90.00
#
_symmetry.space_group_name_H-M   'P 1'
#
loop_
_entity.id
_entity.type
_entity.pdbx_description
1 polymer ?
#
loop_
_entity_poly.entity_id
_entity_poly.type
_entity_poly.pdbx_seq_one_letter_code
_entity_poly.pdbx_strand_id
1 'polypeptide(L)'
;MFTPPCCPHPLCASQLRGGFSYQCRGVFRRKVDGRIVQRYCCTVCARFFSDQSFRLDYGLRRPELTEPAFFAFASKVTHRQAARVLRCARGTIHHRLELLGKHCRDFHELQRRRLKGTLEPQLALDELE
;
A
#
# COMPACT_ATOMS: atom_id res chain seq x y z
N MET A 1 -9.41 -14.91 2.67
CA MET A 1 -9.29 -14.69 1.21
C MET A 1 -9.43 -13.20 0.96
N PHE A 2 -8.58 -12.57 0.15
CA PHE A 2 -8.65 -11.13 -0.14
C PHE A 2 -9.79 -10.86 -1.13
N THR A 3 -10.58 -9.82 -0.88
CA THR A 3 -11.64 -9.36 -1.78
C THR A 3 -11.22 -8.03 -2.38
N PRO A 4 -10.92 -7.95 -3.69
CA PRO A 4 -10.60 -6.70 -4.36
C PRO A 4 -11.69 -5.63 -4.10
N PRO A 5 -11.34 -4.42 -3.65
CA PRO A 5 -12.33 -3.38 -3.38
C PRO A 5 -12.78 -2.64 -4.65
N CYS A 6 -11.94 -2.61 -5.69
CA CYS A 6 -12.21 -1.88 -6.94
C CYS A 6 -11.35 -2.41 -8.11
N CYS A 7 -11.58 -1.93 -9.34
CA CYS A 7 -10.72 -2.27 -10.48
C CYS A 7 -9.44 -1.41 -10.46
N PRO A 8 -8.22 -1.95 -10.45
CA PRO A 8 -7.01 -1.11 -10.36
C PRO A 8 -6.70 -0.31 -11.65
N HIS A 9 -7.45 -0.52 -12.73
CA HIS A 9 -7.27 0.21 -13.99
C HIS A 9 -8.01 1.56 -13.94
N PRO A 10 -7.32 2.70 -14.05
CA PRO A 10 -7.91 4.03 -13.81
C PRO A 10 -8.97 4.43 -14.86
N LEU A 11 -8.87 3.88 -16.07
CA LEU A 11 -9.81 4.16 -17.17
C LEU A 11 -11.01 3.20 -17.18
N CYS A 12 -11.19 2.37 -16.15
CA CYS A 12 -12.32 1.45 -16.07
C CYS A 12 -13.61 2.21 -15.77
N ALA A 13 -14.70 1.93 -16.51
CA ALA A 13 -16.02 2.51 -16.25
C ALA A 13 -16.53 2.25 -14.82
N SER A 14 -16.12 1.14 -14.18
CA SER A 14 -16.47 0.81 -12.80
C SER A 14 -15.90 1.79 -11.76
N GLN A 15 -14.88 2.59 -12.12
CA GLN A 15 -14.32 3.63 -11.27
C GLN A 15 -15.18 4.91 -11.27
N LEU A 16 -15.93 5.14 -12.34
CA LEU A 16 -16.73 6.36 -12.55
C LEU A 16 -18.20 6.17 -12.16
N ARG A 17 -18.80 5.06 -12.59
CA ARG A 17 -20.26 4.84 -12.51
C ARG A 17 -20.67 3.85 -11.41
N GLY A 18 -19.70 3.32 -10.66
CA GLY A 18 -19.93 2.22 -9.72
C GLY A 18 -20.12 0.87 -10.43
N GLY A 19 -20.45 -0.19 -9.68
CA GLY A 19 -20.73 -1.51 -10.25
C GLY A 19 -19.48 -2.34 -10.57
N PHE A 20 -18.51 -2.38 -9.65
CA PHE A 20 -17.35 -3.24 -9.81
C PHE A 20 -17.71 -4.72 -9.61
N SER A 21 -17.48 -5.54 -10.65
CA SER A 21 -17.52 -6.99 -10.56
C SER A 21 -16.29 -7.62 -11.22
N TYR A 22 -15.96 -8.82 -10.79
CA TYR A 22 -14.77 -9.53 -11.23
C TYR A 22 -14.97 -11.05 -11.19
N GLN A 23 -14.14 -11.77 -11.93
CA GLN A 23 -14.04 -13.22 -11.93
C GLN A 23 -12.65 -13.64 -11.47
N CYS A 24 -12.56 -14.65 -10.62
CA CYS A 24 -11.29 -15.29 -10.27
C CYS A 24 -10.71 -16.05 -11.48
N ARG A 25 -9.43 -15.86 -11.77
CA ARG A 25 -8.73 -16.42 -12.94
C ARG A 25 -7.46 -17.18 -12.55
N GLY A 26 -7.62 -18.16 -11.67
CA GLY A 26 -6.51 -19.00 -11.20
C GLY A 26 -5.48 -18.23 -10.37
N VAL A 27 -4.36 -18.90 -10.09
CA VAL A 27 -3.28 -18.37 -9.25
C VAL A 27 -1.94 -18.48 -9.96
N PHE A 28 -0.95 -17.71 -9.51
CA PHE A 28 0.44 -17.85 -9.97
C PHE A 28 1.41 -17.70 -8.80
N ARG A 29 2.58 -18.32 -8.92
CA ARG A 29 3.66 -18.19 -7.95
C ARG A 29 4.50 -16.95 -8.27
N ARG A 30 4.63 -16.04 -7.31
CA ARG A 30 5.44 -14.83 -7.45
C ARG A 30 6.93 -15.19 -7.47
N LYS A 31 7.68 -14.65 -8.43
CA LYS A 31 9.10 -14.97 -8.62
C LYS A 31 10.00 -14.51 -7.46
N VAL A 32 9.67 -13.37 -6.84
CA VAL A 32 10.53 -12.71 -5.85
C VAL A 32 10.57 -13.47 -4.51
N ASP A 33 9.42 -13.92 -4.02
CA ASP A 33 9.30 -14.53 -2.68
C ASP A 33 8.51 -15.84 -2.67
N GLY A 34 8.15 -16.36 -3.85
CA GLY A 34 7.46 -17.64 -3.98
C GLY A 34 6.01 -17.67 -3.51
N ARG A 35 5.41 -16.52 -3.11
CA ARG A 35 4.02 -16.47 -2.64
C ARG A 35 3.03 -16.76 -3.77
N ILE A 36 1.95 -17.47 -3.44
CA ILE A 36 0.84 -17.72 -4.36
C ILE A 36 -0.02 -16.44 -4.41
N VAL A 37 -0.31 -15.98 -5.61
CA VAL A 37 -1.07 -14.75 -5.87
C VAL A 37 -2.29 -15.08 -6.70
N GLN A 38 -3.47 -14.63 -6.25
CA GLN A 38 -4.71 -14.78 -6.99
C GLN A 38 -4.77 -13.79 -8.16
N ARG A 39 -5.19 -14.27 -9.33
CA ARG A 39 -5.51 -13.42 -10.50
C ARG A 39 -7.02 -13.23 -10.59
N TYR A 40 -7.39 -12.08 -11.12
CA TYR A 40 -8.77 -11.70 -11.38
C TYR A 40 -8.89 -11.11 -12.78
N CYS A 41 -10.09 -11.17 -13.34
CA CYS A 41 -10.47 -10.41 -14.53
C CYS A 41 -11.66 -9.52 -14.18
N CYS A 42 -11.56 -8.23 -14.45
CA CYS A 42 -12.69 -7.32 -14.29
C CYS A 42 -13.71 -7.60 -15.39
N THR A 43 -14.96 -7.84 -15.05
CA THR A 43 -16.04 -8.11 -16.02
C THR A 43 -16.49 -6.85 -16.76
N VAL A 44 -16.15 -5.67 -16.26
CA VAL A 44 -16.52 -4.37 -16.86
C VAL A 44 -15.55 -3.95 -17.96
N CYS A 45 -14.23 -4.03 -17.72
CA CYS A 45 -13.21 -3.62 -18.69
C CYS A 45 -12.43 -4.79 -19.32
N ALA A 46 -12.75 -6.03 -18.94
CA ALA A 46 -12.06 -7.26 -19.37
C ALA A 46 -10.56 -7.32 -19.07
N ARG A 47 -10.02 -6.39 -18.26
CA ARG A 47 -8.59 -6.37 -17.92
C ARG A 47 -8.29 -7.27 -16.74
N PHE A 48 -7.12 -7.91 -16.81
CA PHE A 48 -6.60 -8.72 -15.72
C PHE A 48 -5.95 -7.85 -14.63
N PHE A 49 -6.05 -8.33 -13.40
CA PHE A 49 -5.34 -7.80 -12.25
C PHE A 49 -5.11 -8.92 -11.23
N SER A 50 -4.47 -8.63 -10.10
CA SER A 50 -4.16 -9.63 -9.07
C SER A 50 -4.17 -9.02 -7.67
N ASP A 51 -4.02 -9.84 -6.63
CA ASP A 51 -3.86 -9.32 -5.25
C ASP A 51 -2.71 -8.31 -5.16
N GLN A 52 -1.66 -8.52 -5.97
CA GLN A 52 -0.51 -7.62 -6.00
C GLN A 52 -0.87 -6.20 -6.43
N SER A 53 -1.90 -6.02 -7.26
CA SER A 53 -2.32 -4.71 -7.75
C SER A 53 -2.77 -3.76 -6.65
N PHE A 54 -3.09 -4.27 -5.46
CA PHE A 54 -3.52 -3.46 -4.30
C PHE A 54 -2.46 -3.37 -3.20
N ARG A 55 -1.28 -3.96 -3.40
CA ARG A 55 -0.20 -3.86 -2.42
C ARG A 55 0.50 -2.51 -2.53
N LEU A 56 0.89 -1.96 -1.39
CA LEU A 56 1.70 -0.73 -1.31
C LEU A 56 3.01 -0.86 -2.08
N ASP A 57 3.60 -2.07 -2.08
CA ASP A 57 4.89 -2.38 -2.71
C ASP A 57 4.78 -2.81 -4.17
N TYR A 58 3.60 -2.67 -4.80
CA TYR A 58 3.40 -3.04 -6.20
C TYR A 58 4.31 -2.26 -7.14
N GLY A 59 4.95 -2.97 -8.08
CA GLY A 59 5.87 -2.38 -9.05
C GLY A 59 7.24 -1.97 -8.49
N LEU A 60 7.48 -2.13 -7.20
CA LEU A 60 8.78 -1.87 -6.61
C LEU A 60 9.77 -2.96 -6.99
N ARG A 61 10.98 -2.57 -7.44
CA ARG A 61 12.05 -3.52 -7.78
C ARG A 61 12.59 -4.30 -6.56
N ARG A 62 12.55 -3.66 -5.39
CA ARG A 62 13.01 -4.19 -4.11
C ARG A 62 11.94 -4.01 -3.03
N PRO A 63 10.82 -4.77 -3.09
CA PRO A 63 9.72 -4.65 -2.14
C PRO A 63 10.12 -5.04 -0.71
N GLU A 64 11.11 -5.92 -0.57
CA GLU A 64 11.66 -6.39 0.71
C GLU A 64 12.28 -5.29 1.56
N LEU A 65 12.59 -4.12 0.98
CA LEU A 65 13.15 -2.97 1.69
C LEU A 65 12.11 -2.11 2.40
N THR A 66 10.83 -2.20 2.02
CA THR A 66 9.79 -1.27 2.50
C THR A 66 9.62 -1.36 4.02
N GLU A 67 9.51 -2.58 4.55
CA GLU A 67 9.32 -2.83 5.97
C GLU A 67 10.58 -2.49 6.80
N PRO A 68 11.80 -2.93 6.43
CA PRO A 68 13.02 -2.51 7.13
C PRO A 68 13.26 -0.99 7.09
N ALA A 69 12.90 -0.31 5.99
CA ALA A 69 13.02 1.14 5.91
C ALA A 69 12.05 1.85 6.87
N PHE A 70 10.83 1.33 7.01
CA PHE A 70 9.86 1.81 8.00
C PHE A 70 10.40 1.66 9.43
N PHE A 71 10.87 0.46 9.79
CA PHE A 71 11.40 0.22 11.14
C PHE A 71 12.64 1.06 11.44
N ALA A 72 13.56 1.19 10.47
CA ALA A 72 14.72 2.08 10.63
C ALA A 72 14.29 3.52 10.93
N PHE A 73 13.28 4.03 10.22
CA PHE A 73 12.75 5.37 10.46
C PHE A 73 12.08 5.49 11.84
N ALA A 74 11.23 4.54 12.23
CA ALA A 74 10.60 4.51 13.55
C ALA A 74 11.62 4.44 14.69
N SER A 75 12.75 3.76 14.48
CA SER A 75 13.89 3.68 15.40
C SER A 75 14.85 4.88 15.30
N LYS A 76 14.44 5.98 14.67
CA LYS A 76 15.22 7.23 14.52
C LYS A 76 16.57 7.04 13.79
N VAL A 77 16.70 6.00 12.96
CA VAL A 77 17.92 5.75 12.18
C VAL A 77 17.99 6.73 11.00
N THR A 78 19.15 7.38 10.83
CA THR A 78 19.35 8.30 9.71
C THR A 78 19.24 7.60 8.34
N HIS A 79 18.78 8.31 7.30
CA HIS A 79 18.66 7.73 5.95
C HIS A 79 19.99 7.17 5.42
N ARG A 80 21.12 7.79 5.79
CA ARG A 80 22.46 7.30 5.41
C ARG A 80 22.78 5.96 6.06
N GLN A 81 22.48 5.82 7.35
CA GLN A 81 22.75 4.58 8.08
C GLN A 81 21.81 3.47 7.61
N ALA A 82 20.51 3.76 7.44
CA ALA A 82 19.55 2.81 6.88
C ALA A 82 19.98 2.31 5.50
N ALA A 83 20.44 3.20 4.62
CA ALA A 83 20.93 2.84 3.29
C ALA A 83 22.14 1.89 3.33
N ARG A 84 23.09 2.13 4.25
CA ARG A 84 24.25 1.24 4.45
C ARG A 84 23.83 -0.15 4.94
N VAL A 85 23.00 -0.21 5.97
CA VAL A 85 22.51 -1.48 6.56
C VAL A 85 21.72 -2.29 5.54
N LEU A 86 20.81 -1.64 4.82
CA LEU A 86 19.92 -2.27 3.83
C LEU A 86 20.57 -2.46 2.45
N ARG A 87 21.84 -2.06 2.30
CA ARG A 87 22.63 -2.15 1.08
C ARG A 87 21.86 -1.59 -0.13
N CYS A 88 21.44 -0.34 -0.03
CA CYS A 88 20.72 0.36 -1.08
C CYS A 88 21.18 1.82 -1.20
N ALA A 89 20.75 2.52 -2.25
CA ALA A 89 21.04 3.93 -2.38
C ALA A 89 20.24 4.74 -1.35
N ARG A 90 20.82 5.84 -0.85
CA ARG A 90 20.10 6.77 0.05
C ARG A 90 18.77 7.25 -0.53
N GLY A 91 18.73 7.52 -1.84
CA GLY A 91 17.51 7.90 -2.55
C GLY A 91 16.42 6.82 -2.49
N THR A 92 16.79 5.53 -2.43
CA THR A 92 15.83 4.44 -2.25
C THR A 92 15.12 4.54 -0.90
N ILE A 93 15.84 4.86 0.18
CA ILE A 93 15.24 5.08 1.50
C ILE A 93 14.31 6.28 1.48
N HIS A 94 14.76 7.41 0.91
CA HIS A 94 13.96 8.62 0.76
C HIS A 94 12.62 8.34 0.09
N HIS A 95 12.62 7.74 -1.10
CA HIS A 95 11.39 7.43 -1.84
C HIS A 95 10.49 6.41 -1.13
N ARG A 96 11.05 5.53 -0.29
CA ARG A 96 10.25 4.59 0.51
C ARG A 96 9.50 5.32 1.60
N LEU A 97 10.17 6.25 2.27
CA LEU A 97 9.54 7.07 3.30
C LEU A 97 8.51 8.03 2.71
N GLU A 98 8.72 8.57 1.52
CA GLU A 98 7.70 9.34 0.80
C GLU A 98 6.45 8.50 0.49
N LEU A 99 6.64 7.28 -0.01
CA LEU A 99 5.56 6.33 -0.31
C LEU A 99 4.79 5.96 0.97
N LEU A 100 5.50 5.61 2.04
CA LEU A 100 4.92 5.29 3.34
C LEU A 100 4.18 6.49 3.94
N GLY A 101 4.76 7.69 3.87
CA GLY A 101 4.13 8.91 4.35
C GLY A 101 2.84 9.24 3.60
N LYS A 102 2.81 9.04 2.27
CA LYS A 102 1.56 9.15 1.49
C LYS A 102 0.53 8.13 1.96
N HIS A 103 0.94 6.87 2.13
CA HIS A 103 0.05 5.82 2.60
C HIS A 103 -0.54 6.10 3.99
N CYS A 104 0.28 6.58 4.93
CA CYS A 104 -0.18 6.97 6.27
C CYS A 104 -1.20 8.12 6.21
N ARG A 105 -1.00 9.11 5.34
CA ARG A 105 -1.98 10.20 5.15
C ARG A 105 -3.30 9.68 4.59
N ASP A 106 -3.25 8.85 3.55
CA ASP A 106 -4.46 8.26 2.94
C ASP A 106 -5.21 7.37 3.95
N PHE A 107 -4.47 6.58 4.73
CA PHE A 107 -5.03 5.76 5.82
C PHE A 107 -5.66 6.63 6.90
N HIS A 108 -4.97 7.65 7.38
CA HIS A 108 -5.47 8.55 8.42
C HIS A 108 -6.74 9.26 7.98
N GLU A 109 -6.79 9.77 6.74
CA GLU A 109 -7.99 10.39 6.17
C GLU A 109 -9.16 9.39 6.09
N LEU A 110 -8.90 8.14 5.69
CA LEU A 110 -9.91 7.09 5.69
C LEU A 110 -10.44 6.81 7.10
N GLN A 111 -9.57 6.72 8.11
CA GLN A 111 -9.99 6.52 9.50
C GLN A 111 -10.78 7.71 10.03
N ARG A 112 -10.33 8.95 9.76
CA ARG A 112 -11.06 10.17 10.14
C ARG A 112 -12.48 10.19 9.59
N ARG A 113 -12.66 9.82 8.31
CA ARG A 113 -13.99 9.73 7.68
C ARG A 113 -14.86 8.67 8.34
N ARG A 114 -14.29 7.53 8.73
CA ARG A 114 -15.01 6.44 9.41
C ARG A 114 -15.44 6.81 10.83
N LEU A 115 -14.61 7.55 11.54
CA LEU A 115 -14.85 7.93 12.95
C LEU A 115 -15.66 9.23 13.10
N LYS A 116 -15.95 9.93 12.01
CA LYS A 116 -16.70 11.19 12.02
C LYS A 116 -18.11 10.94 12.58
N GLY A 117 -18.36 11.43 13.80
CA GLY A 117 -19.62 11.27 14.52
C GLY A 117 -19.60 10.22 15.64
N THR A 118 -18.48 9.53 15.88
CA THR A 118 -18.35 8.49 16.94
C THR A 118 -17.46 8.91 18.09
N LEU A 119 -16.62 9.94 17.91
CA LEU A 119 -15.65 10.37 18.91
C LEU A 119 -16.00 11.78 19.40
N GLU A 120 -16.28 11.89 20.70
CA GLU A 120 -16.17 13.17 21.41
C GLU A 120 -14.71 13.62 21.33
N PRO A 121 -14.42 14.87 20.91
CA PRO A 121 -13.05 15.35 20.78
C PRO A 121 -12.41 15.49 22.16
N GLN A 122 -11.72 14.43 22.60
CA GLN A 122 -10.77 14.50 23.70
C GLN A 122 -9.44 15.00 23.15
N LEU A 123 -9.22 16.31 23.23
CA LEU A 123 -7.91 16.90 22.97
C LEU A 123 -6.99 16.60 24.15
N ALA A 124 -6.21 15.54 24.06
CA ALA A 124 -5.07 15.33 24.94
C ALA A 124 -3.89 16.15 24.39
N LEU A 125 -3.45 17.16 25.14
CA LEU A 125 -2.20 17.85 24.89
C LEU A 125 -1.10 17.02 25.54
N ASP A 126 -0.34 16.28 24.75
CA ASP A 126 0.92 15.71 25.22
C ASP A 126 1.91 16.85 25.39
N GLU A 127 2.35 17.09 26.63
CA GLU A 127 3.36 18.09 26.95
C GLU A 127 4.64 17.77 26.17
N LEU A 128 5.11 18.72 25.38
CA LEU A 128 6.42 18.67 24.72
C LEU A 128 7.50 19.00 25.76
N GLU A 129 8.21 17.98 26.24
CA GLU A 129 9.50 18.14 26.94
C GLU A 129 10.60 18.68 26.03
#